data_AF-A0A7G7UF63-F1
#
_entry.id   AF-A0A7G7UF63-F1
#
_cell.length_a   1.000
_cell.length_b   1.000
_cell.length_c   1.000
_cell.angle_alpha   90.00
_cell.angle_beta   90.00
_cell.angle_gamma   90.00
#
_symmetry.space_group_name_H-M   'P 1'
#
loop_
_entity.id
_entity.type
_entity.pdbx_description
1 polymer ?
#
loop_
_entity_poly.entity_id
_entity_poly.type
_entity_poly.pdbx_seq_one_letter_code
_entity_poly.pdbx_strand_id
1 'polypeptide(L)'
;MENKNVFENENVKLRLIDLEYDYKQKFASINASEVKEAKADFEADVRRIYKEETRHDLPENTKIEIYTSSELVNQNTSIESSTRESGYDGTAIHIIDKKKHIDQLHIISEGSADNKDWSYNFFGLFLGIDHSQYEATKEFTKKAKKAAGDSEDLKTFALGHSLANNNQVMVQLINGDYDEVYGVNGAQVNIDQLLETDESLYRYVIRKFSYKYEDIDSIPPEKLKKEIQKYYEDKGVTANITQRISKDDPLYGVSGKADFITFGDVKMADTNTSVKGIRNIMDGIPDEDVRSMQEYLQKYKDDYEKDGLNGFVKAASGIDIELIEKVKHTDGVLAKASVVYENFDDVKQMYGRIKEQLPAFLGFLHTLLGNSGPIVDQLAENGYIDDTQKKVIKKELSNLNASMKGIELQYDDFIDHLKHGQFTQALNDVGKIVEYVKSMISSFETLDTETKDALKLIVDGHSIVQMLNALSKEKGFSYKGSDIYFTGKGGLGETIKVNISSAVRIYQNGMKIVEDMEDAISAYQKVFRQEIDEEFIDKKQAIITSIQHMEENPSHYAFDLQFRLAAGFSHTFDKLEKISVHESFHTGALPANDGIVAELKKQTSEKKNFIKNIRESIEKLFEKEEMISQLFDFQP
;
A
#
# COMPACT_ATOMS: atom_id res chain seq x y z
N MET A 1 -5.23 -31.71 12.05
CA MET A 1 -4.32 -30.96 11.15
C MET A 1 -3.78 -29.80 11.96
N GLU A 2 -2.48 -29.54 11.92
CA GLU A 2 -1.88 -28.38 12.61
C GLU A 2 -2.51 -27.09 12.05
N ASN A 3 -2.82 -26.12 12.92
CA ASN A 3 -3.28 -24.77 12.54
C ASN A 3 -2.12 -23.99 11.89
N LYS A 4 -1.68 -24.45 10.71
CA LYS A 4 -0.57 -23.88 9.94
C LYS A 4 -1.02 -22.63 9.21
N ASN A 5 -0.12 -21.66 9.09
CA ASN A 5 -0.33 -20.40 8.38
C ASN A 5 -1.04 -20.63 7.03
N VAL A 6 -2.28 -20.14 6.89
CA VAL A 6 -3.04 -20.25 5.64
C VAL A 6 -2.32 -19.53 4.50
N PHE A 7 -1.65 -18.42 4.79
CA PHE A 7 -0.90 -17.63 3.83
C PHE A 7 0.59 -18.00 3.79
N GLU A 8 0.96 -19.27 3.99
CA GLU A 8 2.37 -19.70 3.97
C GLU A 8 3.10 -19.42 2.64
N ASN A 9 2.37 -19.35 1.52
CA ASN A 9 2.93 -19.01 0.21
C ASN A 9 3.48 -17.58 0.20
N GLU A 10 4.77 -17.43 -0.10
CA GLU A 10 5.48 -16.15 -0.04
C GLU A 10 4.89 -15.10 -1.01
N ASN A 11 4.45 -15.49 -2.20
CA ASN A 11 3.82 -14.58 -3.14
C ASN A 11 2.47 -14.08 -2.64
N VAL A 12 1.71 -14.92 -1.90
CA VAL A 12 0.47 -14.49 -1.24
C VAL A 12 0.80 -13.42 -0.19
N LYS A 13 1.79 -13.66 0.69
CA LYS A 13 2.20 -12.67 1.70
C LYS A 13 2.57 -11.33 1.06
N LEU A 14 3.43 -11.35 0.04
CA LEU A 14 3.88 -10.15 -0.65
C LEU A 14 2.72 -9.38 -1.31
N ARG A 15 1.81 -10.10 -1.99
CA ARG A 15 0.64 -9.46 -2.64
C ARG A 15 -0.39 -8.96 -1.64
N LEU A 16 -0.51 -9.57 -0.46
CA LEU A 16 -1.37 -9.06 0.61
C LEU A 16 -0.80 -7.78 1.23
N ILE A 17 0.53 -7.68 1.37
CA ILE A 17 1.17 -6.44 1.80
C ILE A 17 1.00 -5.34 0.74
N ASP A 18 1.15 -5.67 -0.56
CA ASP A 18 0.88 -4.74 -1.67
C ASP A 18 -0.59 -4.29 -1.70
N LEU A 19 -1.53 -5.20 -1.39
CA LEU A 19 -2.97 -4.89 -1.33
C LEU A 19 -3.32 -3.87 -0.24
N GLU A 20 -2.61 -3.85 0.89
CA GLU A 20 -2.87 -2.90 1.98
C GLU A 20 -2.77 -1.44 1.48
N TYR A 21 -1.76 -1.16 0.65
CA TYR A 21 -1.54 0.15 0.03
C TYR A 21 -2.73 0.62 -0.82
N ASP A 22 -3.39 -0.30 -1.52
CA ASP A 22 -4.53 0.00 -2.39
C ASP A 22 -5.80 0.38 -1.61
N TYR A 23 -5.90 -0.02 -0.34
CA TYR A 23 -7.12 0.12 0.48
C TYR A 23 -7.00 1.12 1.63
N LYS A 24 -5.79 1.56 1.99
CA LYS A 24 -5.53 2.52 3.07
C LYS A 24 -6.49 3.71 3.11
N GLN A 25 -6.63 4.42 1.99
CA GLN A 25 -7.50 5.61 1.94
C GLN A 25 -8.98 5.25 2.13
N LYS A 26 -9.43 4.09 1.63
CA LYS A 26 -10.81 3.62 1.79
C LYS A 26 -11.09 3.22 3.24
N PHE A 27 -10.13 2.57 3.91
CA PHE A 27 -10.23 2.20 5.33
C PHE A 27 -10.12 3.38 6.28
N ALA A 28 -9.48 4.47 5.87
CA ALA A 28 -9.43 5.72 6.61
C ALA A 28 -10.73 6.56 6.50
N SER A 29 -11.70 6.15 5.67
CA SER A 29 -12.96 6.89 5.51
C SER A 29 -13.76 6.96 6.82
N ILE A 30 -14.35 8.13 7.08
CA ILE A 30 -15.30 8.35 8.18
C ILE A 30 -16.71 7.85 7.85
N ASN A 31 -16.98 7.48 6.59
CA ASN A 31 -18.26 6.96 6.15
C ASN A 31 -18.33 5.45 6.34
N ALA A 32 -19.15 5.00 7.29
CA ALA A 32 -19.31 3.58 7.61
C ALA A 32 -19.78 2.72 6.43
N SER A 33 -20.53 3.28 5.47
CA SER A 33 -20.96 2.53 4.28
C SER A 33 -19.79 2.28 3.32
N GLU A 34 -18.91 3.27 3.14
CA GLU A 34 -17.71 3.14 2.31
C GLU A 34 -16.72 2.15 2.91
N VAL A 35 -16.50 2.20 4.23
CA VAL A 35 -15.63 1.23 4.93
C VAL A 35 -16.20 -0.19 4.80
N LYS A 36 -17.52 -0.35 4.91
CA LYS A 36 -18.16 -1.67 4.75
C LYS A 36 -18.00 -2.23 3.34
N GLU A 37 -18.18 -1.39 2.31
CA GLU A 37 -17.94 -1.78 0.91
C GLU A 37 -16.46 -2.11 0.68
N ALA A 38 -15.55 -1.28 1.18
CA ALA A 38 -14.11 -1.51 1.09
C ALA A 38 -13.68 -2.84 1.74
N LYS A 39 -14.27 -3.21 2.88
CA LYS A 39 -14.00 -4.52 3.51
C LYS A 39 -14.49 -5.69 2.66
N ALA A 40 -15.65 -5.57 2.02
CA ALA A 40 -16.16 -6.61 1.12
C ALA A 40 -15.27 -6.77 -0.12
N ASP A 41 -14.84 -5.66 -0.71
CA ASP A 41 -13.91 -5.66 -1.85
C ASP A 41 -12.54 -6.24 -1.45
N PHE A 42 -12.02 -5.85 -0.28
CA PHE A 42 -10.76 -6.36 0.24
C PHE A 42 -10.82 -7.88 0.49
N GLU A 43 -11.91 -8.39 1.09
CA GLU A 43 -12.10 -9.83 1.25
C GLU A 43 -12.08 -10.56 -0.11
N ALA A 44 -12.77 -10.02 -1.11
CA ALA A 44 -12.80 -10.59 -2.45
C ALA A 44 -11.38 -10.62 -3.08
N ASP A 45 -10.61 -9.57 -2.88
CA ASP A 45 -9.22 -9.47 -3.36
C ASP A 45 -8.27 -10.43 -2.62
N VAL A 46 -8.44 -10.62 -1.31
CA VAL A 46 -7.70 -11.63 -0.53
C VAL A 46 -7.96 -13.03 -1.06
N ARG A 47 -9.24 -13.40 -1.28
CA ARG A 47 -9.62 -14.70 -1.85
C ARG A 47 -9.04 -14.88 -3.25
N ARG A 48 -9.09 -13.83 -4.08
CA ARG A 48 -8.50 -13.82 -5.43
C ARG A 48 -7.00 -14.06 -5.39
N ILE A 49 -6.25 -13.29 -4.60
CA ILE A 49 -4.79 -13.40 -4.48
C ILE A 49 -4.41 -14.81 -4.02
N TYR A 50 -5.05 -15.30 -2.96
CA TYR A 50 -4.78 -16.65 -2.44
C TYR A 50 -4.94 -17.69 -3.54
N LYS A 51 -6.04 -17.64 -4.28
CA LYS A 51 -6.32 -18.58 -5.36
C LYS A 51 -5.35 -18.46 -6.52
N GLU A 52 -5.04 -17.25 -6.97
CA GLU A 52 -4.14 -17.05 -8.11
C GLU A 52 -2.73 -17.59 -7.82
N GLU A 53 -2.23 -17.45 -6.58
CA GLU A 53 -0.89 -17.89 -6.21
C GLU A 53 -0.82 -19.35 -5.74
N THR A 54 -1.90 -19.88 -5.14
CA THR A 54 -1.91 -21.25 -4.59
C THR A 54 -2.62 -22.27 -5.47
N ARG A 55 -3.47 -21.81 -6.40
CA ARG A 55 -4.37 -22.62 -7.23
C ARG A 55 -5.43 -23.39 -6.42
N HIS A 56 -5.69 -22.97 -5.20
CA HIS A 56 -6.68 -23.55 -4.31
C HIS A 56 -7.60 -22.48 -3.75
N ASP A 57 -8.82 -22.87 -3.43
CA ASP A 57 -9.77 -21.97 -2.78
C ASP A 57 -9.59 -21.96 -1.27
N LEU A 58 -9.78 -20.76 -0.70
CA LEU A 58 -10.21 -20.70 0.69
C LEU A 58 -11.62 -21.31 0.73
N PRO A 59 -11.87 -22.35 1.54
CA PRO A 59 -13.17 -23.01 1.58
C PRO A 59 -14.31 -22.00 1.75
N GLU A 60 -15.45 -22.20 1.08
CA GLU A 60 -16.61 -21.30 1.18
C GLU A 60 -17.09 -21.11 2.63
N ASN A 61 -16.93 -22.14 3.46
CA ASN A 61 -17.28 -22.09 4.88
C ASN A 61 -16.24 -21.35 5.75
N THR A 62 -15.19 -20.81 5.16
CA THR A 62 -14.18 -19.99 5.84
C THR A 62 -14.74 -18.59 6.01
N LYS A 63 -14.95 -18.19 7.26
CA LYS A 63 -15.33 -16.82 7.60
C LYS A 63 -14.08 -15.94 7.60
N ILE A 64 -14.16 -14.80 6.93
CA ILE A 64 -13.13 -13.75 6.98
C ILE A 64 -13.75 -12.54 7.67
N GLU A 65 -13.06 -12.02 8.67
CA GLU A 65 -13.39 -10.74 9.32
C GLU A 65 -12.20 -9.78 9.18
N ILE A 66 -12.49 -8.51 8.92
CA ILE A 66 -11.48 -7.49 8.68
C ILE A 66 -11.60 -6.41 9.76
N TYR A 67 -10.48 -6.12 10.43
CA TYR A 67 -10.36 -5.02 11.38
C TYR A 67 -9.27 -4.06 10.93
N THR A 68 -9.48 -2.75 11.09
CA THR A 68 -8.52 -1.73 10.62
C THR A 68 -7.96 -0.91 11.79
N SER A 69 -6.76 -0.37 11.64
CA SER A 69 -6.13 0.52 12.62
C SER A 69 -6.98 1.77 12.85
N SER A 70 -7.64 2.28 11.81
CA SER A 70 -8.59 3.39 11.89
C SER A 70 -9.68 3.13 12.94
N GLU A 71 -10.32 1.96 12.88
CA GLU A 71 -11.41 1.58 13.79
C GLU A 71 -10.92 1.25 15.22
N LEU A 72 -9.81 0.51 15.33
CA LEU A 72 -9.35 -0.01 16.62
C LEU A 72 -8.46 0.97 17.40
N VAL A 73 -7.70 1.79 16.68
CA VAL A 73 -6.68 2.69 17.23
C VAL A 73 -7.00 4.16 16.95
N ASN A 74 -6.96 4.61 15.70
CA ASN A 74 -6.86 6.03 15.36
C ASN A 74 -8.10 6.83 15.83
N GLN A 75 -9.29 6.25 15.70
CA GLN A 75 -10.56 6.86 16.15
C GLN A 75 -10.89 6.59 17.62
N ASN A 76 -10.08 5.78 18.32
CA ASN A 76 -10.39 5.31 19.65
C ASN A 76 -9.84 6.25 20.74
N THR A 77 -10.64 7.21 21.18
CA THR A 77 -10.25 8.24 22.17
C THR A 77 -9.76 7.73 23.53
N SER A 78 -9.86 6.43 23.82
CA SER A 78 -9.23 5.81 24.99
C SER A 78 -7.72 5.59 24.84
N ILE A 79 -7.17 5.75 23.64
CA ILE A 79 -5.74 5.66 23.34
C ILE A 79 -5.14 7.07 23.32
N GLU A 80 -3.88 7.19 23.77
CA GLU A 80 -3.14 8.45 23.78
C GLU A 80 -3.06 9.08 22.38
N SER A 81 -3.13 10.41 22.31
CA SER A 81 -3.12 11.14 21.03
C SER A 81 -1.85 10.88 20.22
N SER A 82 -0.69 10.81 20.89
CA SER A 82 0.60 10.47 20.27
C SER A 82 0.54 9.15 19.50
N THR A 83 -0.11 8.13 20.07
CA THR A 83 -0.30 6.83 19.41
C THR A 83 -1.34 6.88 18.30
N ARG A 84 -2.47 7.58 18.51
CA ARG A 84 -3.56 7.71 17.51
C ARG A 84 -3.17 8.50 16.29
N GLU A 85 -2.27 9.46 16.45
CA GLU A 85 -1.82 10.41 15.42
C GLU A 85 -0.40 10.08 14.94
N SER A 86 0.09 8.86 15.24
CA SER A 86 1.42 8.35 14.87
C SER A 86 1.62 8.13 13.36
N GLY A 87 0.54 8.13 12.59
CA GLY A 87 0.55 7.78 11.16
C GLY A 87 0.61 6.28 10.88
N TYR A 88 0.43 5.42 11.90
CA TYR A 88 0.36 3.97 11.72
C TYR A 88 -0.92 3.53 10.98
N ASP A 89 -0.73 2.72 9.94
CA ASP A 89 -1.80 2.07 9.18
C ASP A 89 -1.59 0.56 9.13
N GLY A 90 -2.66 -0.18 9.40
CA GLY A 90 -2.64 -1.63 9.30
C GLY A 90 -4.03 -2.24 9.32
N THR A 91 -4.09 -3.45 8.80
CA THR A 91 -5.30 -4.26 8.64
C THR A 91 -5.08 -5.64 9.19
N ALA A 92 -6.08 -6.16 9.91
CA ALA A 92 -6.07 -7.49 10.47
C ALA A 92 -7.11 -8.35 9.74
N ILE A 93 -6.67 -9.48 9.18
CA ILE A 93 -7.51 -10.49 8.53
C ILE A 93 -7.68 -11.67 9.50
N HIS A 94 -8.88 -11.83 10.03
CA HIS A 94 -9.24 -12.94 10.89
C HIS A 94 -9.91 -14.04 10.07
N ILE A 95 -9.28 -15.21 10.01
CA ILE A 95 -9.70 -16.37 9.21
C ILE A 95 -10.15 -17.49 10.14
N ILE A 96 -11.40 -17.93 9.95
CA ILE A 96 -12.03 -18.94 10.81
C ILE A 96 -12.60 -20.07 9.95
N ASP A 97 -12.11 -21.30 10.18
CA ASP A 97 -12.74 -22.53 9.68
C ASP A 97 -12.80 -23.59 10.80
N LYS A 98 -13.99 -23.75 11.38
CA LYS A 98 -14.24 -24.73 12.46
C LYS A 98 -14.01 -26.18 12.04
N LYS A 99 -14.24 -26.53 10.77
CA LYS A 99 -14.06 -27.91 10.29
C LYS A 99 -12.58 -28.26 10.13
N LYS A 100 -11.78 -27.27 9.74
CA LYS A 100 -10.34 -27.43 9.54
C LYS A 100 -9.51 -27.05 10.78
N HIS A 101 -10.16 -26.62 11.86
CA HIS A 101 -9.52 -26.09 13.07
C HIS A 101 -8.58 -24.92 12.77
N ILE A 102 -9.05 -24.00 11.92
CA ILE A 102 -8.36 -22.76 11.57
C ILE A 102 -8.96 -21.64 12.40
N ASP A 103 -8.09 -20.99 13.16
CA ASP A 103 -8.36 -19.76 13.91
C ASP A 103 -7.07 -18.91 13.83
N GLN A 104 -7.05 -17.95 12.91
CA GLN A 104 -5.84 -17.22 12.54
C GLN A 104 -6.10 -15.73 12.37
N LEU A 105 -5.23 -14.91 12.92
CA LEU A 105 -5.22 -13.47 12.76
C LEU A 105 -3.95 -13.04 12.01
N HIS A 106 -4.11 -12.49 10.81
CA HIS A 106 -3.01 -11.97 10.00
C HIS A 106 -2.98 -10.45 10.10
N ILE A 107 -1.99 -9.91 10.78
CA ILE A 107 -1.74 -8.48 10.93
C ILE A 107 -0.87 -8.02 9.76
N ILE A 108 -1.44 -7.24 8.87
CA ILE A 108 -0.74 -6.63 7.74
C ILE A 108 -0.51 -5.17 8.13
N SER A 109 0.75 -4.76 8.16
CA SER A 109 1.13 -3.39 8.48
C SER A 109 1.88 -2.78 7.31
N GLU A 110 1.51 -1.55 6.99
CA GLU A 110 2.12 -0.75 5.95
C GLU A 110 3.23 0.13 6.54
N GLY A 111 4.34 0.29 5.79
CA GLY A 111 5.25 1.41 5.98
C GLY A 111 4.92 2.55 4.99
N SER A 112 5.35 3.78 5.28
CA SER A 112 4.94 4.99 4.55
C SER A 112 4.96 4.86 3.00
N ALA A 113 3.77 4.95 2.37
CA ALA A 113 3.45 4.47 1.02
C ALA A 113 3.89 5.26 -0.21
N ASP A 114 4.07 6.57 -0.14
CA ASP A 114 4.08 7.32 -1.40
C ASP A 114 5.48 7.39 -2.02
N ASN A 115 5.64 6.93 -3.27
CA ASN A 115 6.87 7.09 -4.06
C ASN A 115 7.31 8.55 -4.22
N LYS A 116 6.40 9.52 -4.00
CA LYS A 116 6.72 10.95 -3.96
C LYS A 116 7.30 11.40 -2.62
N ASP A 117 6.97 10.70 -1.54
CA ASP A 117 7.41 10.97 -0.17
C ASP A 117 8.43 9.93 0.33
N TRP A 118 8.82 8.95 -0.49
CA TRP A 118 9.75 7.90 -0.10
C TRP A 118 11.11 8.47 0.33
N SER A 119 11.64 9.49 -0.35
CA SER A 119 12.90 10.11 0.07
C SER A 119 12.76 10.75 1.45
N TYR A 120 11.65 11.44 1.69
CA TYR A 120 11.31 12.04 2.98
C TYR A 120 11.18 10.98 4.09
N ASN A 121 10.51 9.87 3.79
CA ASN A 121 10.29 8.77 4.72
C ASN A 121 11.55 7.92 4.94
N PHE A 122 12.37 7.75 3.91
CA PHE A 122 13.69 7.13 3.99
C PHE A 122 14.62 7.98 4.86
N PHE A 123 14.59 9.30 4.72
CA PHE A 123 15.27 10.20 5.65
C PHE A 123 14.69 10.07 7.06
N GLY A 124 13.36 10.03 7.24
CA GLY A 124 12.76 9.75 8.56
C GLY A 124 13.23 8.43 9.19
N LEU A 125 13.26 7.35 8.41
CA LEU A 125 13.76 6.03 8.82
C LEU A 125 15.26 6.01 9.13
N PHE A 126 16.04 6.75 8.33
CA PHE A 126 17.48 6.90 8.47
C PHE A 126 17.86 7.84 9.63
N LEU A 127 16.99 8.78 10.01
CA LEU A 127 17.21 9.78 11.07
C LEU A 127 16.67 9.35 12.45
N GLY A 128 16.08 8.17 12.56
CA GLY A 128 15.58 7.60 13.81
C GLY A 128 14.07 7.34 13.79
N ILE A 129 13.66 6.19 14.33
CA ILE A 129 12.28 5.70 14.26
C ILE A 129 11.45 6.31 15.39
N ASP A 130 10.24 6.77 15.06
CA ASP A 130 9.29 7.32 16.02
C ASP A 130 8.71 6.21 16.92
N HIS A 131 8.98 6.31 18.23
CA HIS A 131 8.44 5.41 19.26
C HIS A 131 6.91 5.31 19.21
N SER A 132 6.21 6.36 18.75
CA SER A 132 4.75 6.40 18.67
C SER A 132 4.17 5.34 17.72
N GLN A 133 4.86 5.00 16.63
CA GLN A 133 4.39 4.00 15.66
C GLN A 133 4.57 2.55 16.16
N TYR A 134 5.61 2.30 16.94
CA TYR A 134 5.77 1.02 17.64
C TYR A 134 4.60 0.80 18.62
N GLU A 135 4.28 1.80 19.46
CA GLU A 135 3.17 1.69 20.41
C GLU A 135 1.82 1.54 19.68
N ALA A 136 1.63 2.20 18.53
CA ALA A 136 0.43 2.03 17.72
C ALA A 136 0.31 0.62 17.14
N THR A 137 1.42 0.05 16.66
CA THR A 137 1.48 -1.34 16.15
C THR A 137 1.14 -2.35 17.25
N LYS A 138 1.68 -2.14 18.45
CA LYS A 138 1.42 -2.95 19.65
C LYS A 138 -0.04 -2.88 20.08
N GLU A 139 -0.60 -1.68 20.21
CA GLU A 139 -2.00 -1.50 20.59
C GLU A 139 -2.97 -2.04 19.52
N PHE A 140 -2.65 -1.87 18.23
CA PHE A 140 -3.44 -2.47 17.15
C PHE A 140 -3.46 -3.99 17.25
N THR A 141 -2.29 -4.62 17.40
CA THR A 141 -2.15 -6.08 17.52
C THR A 141 -2.98 -6.61 18.68
N LYS A 142 -2.84 -6.00 19.86
CA LYS A 142 -3.59 -6.37 21.06
C LYS A 142 -5.10 -6.23 20.88
N LYS A 143 -5.56 -5.13 20.28
CA LYS A 143 -6.99 -4.91 20.05
C LYS A 143 -7.56 -5.82 18.96
N ALA A 144 -6.80 -6.13 17.93
CA ALA A 144 -7.20 -7.06 16.89
C ALA A 144 -7.33 -8.49 17.45
N LYS A 145 -6.38 -8.95 18.28
CA LYS A 145 -6.49 -10.23 19.01
C LYS A 145 -7.75 -10.28 19.87
N LYS A 146 -8.01 -9.20 20.61
CA LYS A 146 -9.23 -9.07 21.43
C LYS A 146 -10.51 -9.09 20.60
N ALA A 147 -10.52 -8.42 19.44
CA ALA A 147 -11.65 -8.43 18.51
C ALA A 147 -11.89 -9.82 17.91
N ALA A 148 -10.82 -10.57 17.63
CA ALA A 148 -10.87 -11.96 17.19
C ALA A 148 -11.31 -12.94 18.29
N GLY A 149 -11.36 -12.52 19.56
CA GLY A 149 -11.86 -13.30 20.69
C GLY A 149 -10.81 -13.76 21.69
N ASP A 150 -9.52 -13.48 21.44
CA ASP A 150 -8.38 -13.75 22.35
C ASP A 150 -8.31 -15.22 22.85
N SER A 151 -8.58 -16.16 21.93
CA SER A 151 -8.51 -17.60 22.19
C SER A 151 -7.06 -18.06 22.34
N GLU A 152 -6.78 -19.02 23.23
CA GLU A 152 -5.45 -19.65 23.33
C GLU A 152 -5.07 -20.40 22.04
N ASP A 153 -6.07 -20.80 21.23
CA ASP A 153 -5.88 -21.48 19.95
C ASP A 153 -5.64 -20.50 18.78
N LEU A 154 -5.84 -19.18 19.00
CA LEU A 154 -5.69 -18.15 17.97
C LEU A 154 -4.21 -18.00 17.59
N LYS A 155 -3.89 -18.27 16.32
CA LYS A 155 -2.55 -18.05 15.77
C LYS A 155 -2.43 -16.67 15.15
N THR A 156 -1.42 -15.92 15.55
CA THR A 156 -1.22 -14.53 15.08
C THR A 156 0.02 -14.43 14.21
N PHE A 157 -0.15 -13.96 12.98
CA PHE A 157 0.92 -13.80 11.99
C PHE A 157 1.06 -12.32 11.65
N ALA A 158 2.28 -11.82 11.55
CA ALA A 158 2.56 -10.44 11.17
C ALA A 158 3.22 -10.38 9.79
N LEU A 159 2.73 -9.52 8.92
CA LEU A 159 3.23 -9.24 7.58
C LEU A 159 3.57 -7.74 7.49
N GLY A 160 4.81 -7.40 7.17
CA GLY A 160 5.28 -6.00 7.22
C GLY A 160 6.21 -5.63 6.09
N HIS A 161 6.12 -4.39 5.63
CA HIS A 161 7.02 -3.79 4.64
C HIS A 161 7.62 -2.49 5.15
N SER A 162 8.86 -2.18 4.77
CA SER A 162 9.52 -0.92 5.09
C SER A 162 9.55 -0.65 6.62
N LEU A 163 9.06 0.50 7.08
CA LEU A 163 8.98 0.85 8.50
C LEU A 163 8.11 -0.13 9.32
N ALA A 164 6.99 -0.61 8.76
CA ALA A 164 6.10 -1.52 9.48
C ALA A 164 6.79 -2.82 9.90
N ASN A 165 7.74 -3.32 9.09
CA ASN A 165 8.53 -4.47 9.47
C ASN A 165 9.34 -4.20 10.76
N ASN A 166 9.97 -3.02 10.90
CA ASN A 166 10.67 -2.68 12.13
C ASN A 166 9.73 -2.74 13.33
N ASN A 167 8.56 -2.10 13.25
CA ASN A 167 7.60 -2.06 14.34
C ASN A 167 7.10 -3.46 14.73
N GLN A 168 6.78 -4.31 13.76
CA GLN A 168 6.36 -5.69 14.02
C GLN A 168 7.48 -6.55 14.61
N VAL A 169 8.72 -6.39 14.12
CA VAL A 169 9.88 -7.06 14.72
C VAL A 169 10.09 -6.56 16.16
N MET A 170 9.97 -5.27 16.43
CA MET A 170 10.04 -4.72 17.79
C MET A 170 8.98 -5.32 18.71
N VAL A 171 7.72 -5.38 18.29
CA VAL A 171 6.64 -6.05 19.03
C VAL A 171 6.96 -7.52 19.28
N GLN A 172 7.53 -8.23 18.30
CA GLN A 172 7.94 -9.61 18.49
C GLN A 172 9.08 -9.76 19.51
N LEU A 173 10.11 -8.92 19.41
CA LEU A 173 11.27 -8.97 20.29
C LEU A 173 10.88 -8.65 21.73
N ILE A 174 10.03 -7.65 21.94
CA ILE A 174 9.65 -7.14 23.26
C ILE A 174 8.50 -7.95 23.87
N ASN A 175 7.44 -8.22 23.10
CA ASN A 175 6.21 -8.83 23.61
C ASN A 175 6.07 -10.31 23.28
N GLY A 176 6.70 -10.79 22.19
CA GLY A 176 6.51 -12.17 21.72
C GLY A 176 5.10 -12.44 21.23
N ASP A 177 4.46 -11.43 20.64
CA ASP A 177 3.03 -11.44 20.32
C ASP A 177 2.67 -12.23 19.05
N TYR A 178 3.64 -12.64 18.24
CA TYR A 178 3.38 -13.32 16.97
C TYR A 178 3.91 -14.75 16.96
N ASP A 179 3.13 -15.64 16.36
CA ASP A 179 3.57 -16.99 16.00
C ASP A 179 4.53 -16.96 14.82
N GLU A 180 4.42 -15.98 13.91
CA GLU A 180 5.35 -15.72 12.81
C GLU A 180 5.39 -14.23 12.46
N VAL A 181 6.57 -13.73 12.11
CA VAL A 181 6.75 -12.40 11.51
C VAL A 181 7.40 -12.58 10.15
N TYR A 182 6.78 -12.07 9.10
CA TYR A 182 7.33 -12.03 7.75
C TYR A 182 7.48 -10.57 7.30
N GLY A 183 8.74 -10.16 7.15
CA GLY A 183 9.14 -8.85 6.66
C GLY A 183 9.58 -8.87 5.21
N VAL A 184 9.27 -7.83 4.46
CA VAL A 184 9.90 -7.56 3.15
C VAL A 184 10.50 -6.16 3.11
N ASN A 185 11.74 -6.03 2.61
CA ASN A 185 12.47 -4.76 2.47
C ASN A 185 12.32 -3.86 3.71
N GLY A 186 12.44 -4.47 4.88
CA GLY A 186 12.10 -3.82 6.13
C GLY A 186 13.24 -3.00 6.72
N ALA A 187 12.91 -1.89 7.37
CA ALA A 187 13.86 -1.18 8.21
C ALA A 187 14.36 -2.12 9.31
N GLN A 188 15.69 -2.15 9.50
CA GLN A 188 16.32 -2.98 10.52
C GLN A 188 16.20 -2.31 11.89
N VAL A 189 16.40 -3.08 12.96
CA VAL A 189 16.17 -2.57 14.32
C VAL A 189 17.39 -1.82 14.82
N ASN A 190 17.22 -0.59 15.26
CA ASN A 190 18.29 0.24 15.82
C ASN A 190 18.52 -0.11 17.31
N ILE A 191 19.77 -0.17 17.76
CA ILE A 191 20.13 -0.46 19.16
C ILE A 191 19.57 0.58 20.13
N ASP A 192 19.67 1.87 19.82
CA ASP A 192 19.19 2.95 20.68
C ASP A 192 17.68 2.87 20.84
N GLN A 193 16.97 2.64 19.73
CA GLN A 193 15.52 2.41 19.73
C GLN A 193 15.14 1.22 20.64
N LEU A 194 15.89 0.11 20.58
CA LEU A 194 15.67 -1.05 21.45
C LEU A 194 15.91 -0.72 22.92
N LEU A 195 17.00 -0.01 23.24
CA LEU A 195 17.36 0.32 24.61
C LEU A 195 16.40 1.35 25.22
N GLU A 196 15.88 2.27 24.41
CA GLU A 196 14.86 3.24 24.83
C GLU A 196 13.50 2.55 25.06
N THR A 197 13.15 1.57 24.22
CA THR A 197 11.82 0.95 24.20
C THR A 197 11.69 -0.26 25.14
N ASP A 198 12.71 -1.12 25.22
CA ASP A 198 12.72 -2.33 26.06
C ASP A 198 13.47 -2.08 27.37
N GLU A 199 12.74 -1.64 28.40
CA GLU A 199 13.31 -1.41 29.73
C GLU A 199 14.00 -2.66 30.31
N SER A 200 13.52 -3.87 29.95
CA SER A 200 14.13 -5.12 30.43
C SER A 200 15.48 -5.37 29.77
N LEU A 201 15.59 -5.10 28.46
CA LEU A 201 16.86 -5.11 27.75
C LEU A 201 17.83 -4.08 28.34
N TYR A 202 17.39 -2.83 28.52
CA TYR A 202 18.21 -1.76 29.09
C TYR A 202 18.80 -2.18 30.45
N ARG A 203 17.96 -2.67 31.36
CA ARG A 203 18.39 -3.17 32.67
C ARG A 203 19.33 -4.36 32.57
N TYR A 204 19.13 -5.26 31.59
CA TYR A 204 20.03 -6.38 31.32
C TYR A 204 21.42 -5.88 30.90
N VAL A 205 21.48 -4.96 29.93
CA VAL A 205 22.74 -4.39 29.40
C VAL A 205 23.50 -3.66 30.50
N ILE A 206 22.85 -2.77 31.26
CA ILE A 206 23.48 -2.06 32.38
C ILE A 206 24.07 -3.06 33.39
N ARG A 207 23.31 -4.08 33.81
CA ARG A 207 23.83 -5.09 34.75
C ARG A 207 25.00 -5.89 34.17
N LYS A 208 24.96 -6.18 32.87
CA LYS A 208 26.00 -6.95 32.18
C LYS A 208 27.32 -6.17 32.02
N PHE A 209 27.28 -4.84 31.97
CA PHE A 209 28.43 -3.99 31.61
C PHE A 209 28.87 -2.97 32.67
N SER A 210 28.03 -2.66 33.67
CA SER A 210 28.26 -1.66 34.74
C SER A 210 29.54 -1.81 35.56
N TYR A 211 30.20 -2.97 35.55
CA TYR A 211 31.49 -3.16 36.22
C TYR A 211 32.71 -2.83 35.34
N LYS A 212 32.49 -2.54 34.05
CA LYS A 212 33.54 -2.32 33.04
C LYS A 212 33.46 -0.97 32.35
N TYR A 213 32.28 -0.36 32.31
CA TYR A 213 31.99 0.86 31.56
C TYR A 213 31.17 1.81 32.45
N GLU A 214 31.45 3.11 32.35
CA GLU A 214 30.76 4.15 33.13
C GLU A 214 29.32 4.36 32.64
N ASP A 215 29.10 4.25 31.33
CA ASP A 215 27.78 4.36 30.69
C ASP A 215 27.66 3.42 29.47
N ILE A 216 26.45 3.23 28.95
CA ILE A 216 26.16 2.42 27.75
C ILE A 216 26.95 2.94 26.54
N ASP A 217 27.03 4.25 26.36
CA ASP A 217 27.73 4.89 25.24
C ASP A 217 29.25 4.60 25.24
N SER A 218 29.79 4.17 26.38
CA SER A 218 31.19 3.76 26.50
C SER A 218 31.43 2.30 26.12
N ILE A 219 30.39 1.51 25.87
CA ILE A 219 30.50 0.11 25.48
C ILE A 219 30.87 0.03 23.99
N PRO A 220 31.89 -0.74 23.59
CA PRO A 220 32.19 -0.95 22.17
C PRO A 220 30.96 -1.46 21.41
N PRO A 221 30.55 -0.80 20.31
CA PRO A 221 29.28 -1.10 19.61
C PRO A 221 29.11 -2.58 19.24
N GLU A 222 30.16 -3.22 18.70
CA GLU A 222 30.14 -4.64 18.35
C GLU A 222 29.88 -5.57 19.55
N LYS A 223 30.34 -5.20 20.75
CA LYS A 223 30.07 -5.97 21.97
C LYS A 223 28.63 -5.79 22.44
N LEU A 224 28.13 -4.55 22.38
CA LEU A 224 26.75 -4.24 22.73
C LEU A 224 25.78 -4.98 21.80
N LYS A 225 25.98 -4.87 20.49
CA LYS A 225 25.22 -5.58 19.45
C LYS A 225 25.16 -7.08 19.69
N LYS A 226 26.31 -7.72 19.93
CA LYS A 226 26.38 -9.17 20.18
C LYS A 226 25.61 -9.59 21.44
N GLU A 227 25.64 -8.79 22.51
CA GLU A 227 24.91 -9.09 23.74
C GLU A 227 23.40 -8.87 23.59
N ILE A 228 22.97 -7.87 22.83
CA ILE A 228 21.55 -7.64 22.50
C ILE A 228 21.02 -8.79 21.63
N GLN A 229 21.78 -9.21 20.60
CA GLN A 229 21.43 -10.37 19.78
C GLN A 229 21.21 -11.62 20.63
N LYS A 230 22.20 -11.91 21.50
CA LYS A 230 22.12 -13.04 22.41
C LYS A 230 20.91 -12.95 23.36
N TYR A 231 20.61 -11.77 23.90
CA TYR A 231 19.47 -11.59 24.81
C TYR A 231 18.15 -12.02 24.15
N TYR A 232 17.89 -11.61 22.91
CA TYR A 232 16.66 -11.98 22.21
C TYR A 232 16.66 -13.41 21.68
N GLU A 233 17.82 -13.95 21.31
CA GLU A 233 17.98 -15.39 21.02
C GLU A 233 17.66 -16.25 22.24
N ASP A 234 18.21 -15.91 23.41
CA ASP A 234 17.97 -16.62 24.68
C ASP A 234 16.50 -16.49 25.13
N LYS A 235 15.81 -15.39 24.74
CA LYS A 235 14.37 -15.20 24.96
C LYS A 235 13.51 -16.06 24.01
N GLY A 236 14.07 -16.60 22.94
CA GLY A 236 13.38 -17.50 22.00
C GLY A 236 12.41 -16.81 21.05
N VAL A 237 12.46 -15.48 20.91
CA VAL A 237 11.50 -14.68 20.11
C VAL A 237 11.96 -14.44 18.67
N THR A 238 13.21 -14.79 18.34
CA THR A 238 13.82 -14.51 17.03
C THR A 238 13.59 -15.61 15.99
N ALA A 239 13.29 -16.84 16.42
CA ALA A 239 13.25 -18.03 15.55
C ALA A 239 12.12 -17.98 14.50
N ASN A 240 11.05 -17.24 14.77
CA ASN A 240 9.87 -17.16 13.91
C ASN A 240 9.85 -15.88 13.05
N ILE A 241 10.95 -15.14 13.01
CA ILE A 241 11.10 -13.94 12.18
C ILE A 241 11.75 -14.34 10.87
N THR A 242 11.13 -14.02 9.74
CA THR A 242 11.68 -14.16 8.40
C THR A 242 11.75 -12.79 7.74
N GLN A 243 12.91 -12.43 7.18
CA GLN A 243 13.11 -11.17 6.47
C GLN A 243 13.53 -11.43 5.02
N ARG A 244 12.67 -11.08 4.08
CA ARG A 244 12.93 -11.06 2.64
C ARG A 244 13.49 -9.70 2.25
N ILE A 245 14.75 -9.64 1.83
CA ILE A 245 15.44 -8.37 1.58
C ILE A 245 15.94 -8.32 0.14
N SER A 246 15.67 -7.21 -0.55
CA SER A 246 16.32 -6.92 -1.82
C SER A 246 17.75 -6.46 -1.59
N LYS A 247 18.70 -6.99 -2.37
CA LYS A 247 20.08 -6.49 -2.37
C LYS A 247 20.16 -5.04 -2.85
N ASP A 248 19.18 -4.62 -3.64
CA ASP A 248 19.07 -3.27 -4.21
C ASP A 248 18.25 -2.35 -3.30
N ASP A 249 17.69 -2.87 -2.21
CA ASP A 249 16.93 -2.09 -1.24
C ASP A 249 17.84 -1.03 -0.59
N PRO A 250 17.50 0.26 -0.69
CA PRO A 250 18.22 1.33 -0.02
C PRO A 250 18.25 1.16 1.51
N LEU A 251 17.21 0.60 2.14
CA LEU A 251 17.22 0.33 3.58
C LEU A 251 18.25 -0.74 3.95
N TYR A 252 18.38 -1.78 3.13
CA TYR A 252 19.47 -2.74 3.27
C TYR A 252 20.84 -2.08 3.06
N GLY A 253 20.93 -1.19 2.06
CA GLY A 253 22.11 -0.39 1.78
C GLY A 253 22.62 0.38 2.99
N VAL A 254 21.73 1.09 3.70
CA VAL A 254 22.09 1.88 4.88
C VAL A 254 22.17 1.08 6.17
N SER A 255 21.50 -0.08 6.28
CA SER A 255 21.51 -0.91 7.50
C SER A 255 22.89 -1.46 7.89
N GLY A 256 23.90 -1.32 7.03
CA GLY A 256 25.29 -1.63 7.35
C GLY A 256 26.01 -0.55 8.09
N LYS A 257 25.47 0.65 8.00
CA LYS A 257 25.88 1.85 8.68
C LYS A 257 24.97 2.05 9.86
N ALA A 258 25.52 2.62 10.92
CA ALA A 258 24.84 2.75 12.21
C ALA A 258 24.54 1.41 12.91
N ASP A 259 24.16 1.54 14.18
CA ASP A 259 24.02 0.44 15.14
C ASP A 259 22.73 -0.38 14.91
N PHE A 260 22.52 -0.88 13.68
CA PHE A 260 21.37 -1.73 13.34
C PHE A 260 21.65 -3.22 13.56
N ILE A 261 20.60 -3.95 13.92
CA ILE A 261 20.59 -5.40 14.10
C ILE A 261 19.48 -6.01 13.25
N THR A 262 19.84 -7.02 12.48
CA THR A 262 18.91 -7.88 11.76
C THR A 262 18.65 -9.14 12.58
N PHE A 263 17.38 -9.44 12.86
CA PHE A 263 16.94 -10.62 13.58
C PHE A 263 16.20 -11.59 12.66
N GLY A 264 16.28 -12.90 12.95
CA GLY A 264 15.56 -13.94 12.23
C GLY A 264 16.30 -14.53 11.03
N ASP A 265 15.57 -15.31 10.23
CA ASP A 265 16.04 -15.89 8.97
C ASP A 265 16.01 -14.85 7.85
N VAL A 266 17.15 -14.61 7.21
CA VAL A 266 17.28 -13.57 6.18
C VAL A 266 17.43 -14.20 4.81
N LYS A 267 16.51 -13.85 3.91
CA LYS A 267 16.49 -14.35 2.53
C LYS A 267 16.69 -13.18 1.57
N MET A 268 17.80 -13.20 0.85
CA MET A 268 18.15 -12.13 -0.09
C MET A 268 17.66 -12.44 -1.51
N ALA A 269 17.21 -11.41 -2.24
CA ALA A 269 16.92 -11.47 -3.66
C ALA A 269 17.60 -10.31 -4.40
N ASP A 270 18.02 -10.54 -5.64
CA ASP A 270 18.45 -9.48 -6.55
C ASP A 270 17.24 -9.04 -7.36
N THR A 271 16.79 -7.80 -7.14
CA THR A 271 15.57 -7.26 -7.76
C THR A 271 15.84 -6.50 -9.04
N ASN A 272 17.08 -6.05 -9.24
CA ASN A 272 17.51 -5.36 -10.44
C ASN A 272 18.90 -5.79 -10.87
N THR A 273 18.94 -6.77 -11.78
CA THR A 273 20.20 -7.30 -12.34
C THR A 273 20.99 -6.31 -13.20
N SER A 274 20.46 -5.12 -13.45
CA SER A 274 21.11 -4.09 -14.28
C SER A 274 22.03 -3.18 -13.47
N VAL A 275 21.84 -3.13 -12.15
CA VAL A 275 22.66 -2.33 -11.22
C VAL A 275 23.12 -3.21 -10.07
N LYS A 276 24.10 -2.72 -9.30
CA LYS A 276 24.43 -3.33 -8.01
C LYS A 276 23.88 -2.45 -6.90
N GLY A 277 23.15 -3.04 -5.96
CA GLY A 277 22.65 -2.34 -4.78
C GLY A 277 23.70 -1.47 -4.06
N ILE A 278 23.23 -0.42 -3.40
CA ILE A 278 24.07 0.67 -2.86
C ILE A 278 24.88 0.30 -1.62
N ARG A 279 24.77 -0.94 -1.11
CA ARG A 279 25.40 -1.35 0.16
C ARG A 279 26.92 -1.13 0.16
N ASN A 280 27.61 -1.46 -0.93
CA ASN A 280 29.05 -1.22 -1.06
C ASN A 280 29.41 0.28 -1.08
N ILE A 281 28.51 1.12 -1.63
CA ILE A 281 28.68 2.58 -1.63
C ILE A 281 28.60 3.10 -0.19
N MET A 282 27.53 2.70 0.51
CA MET A 282 27.30 3.12 1.88
C MET A 282 28.43 2.64 2.80
N ASP A 283 28.82 1.36 2.72
CA ASP A 283 29.92 0.75 3.50
C ASP A 283 31.25 1.52 3.40
N GLY A 284 31.47 2.27 2.33
CA GLY A 284 32.66 3.11 2.13
C GLY A 284 32.67 4.45 2.88
N ILE A 285 31.54 4.90 3.43
CA ILE A 285 31.43 6.15 4.20
C ILE A 285 31.79 5.87 5.67
N PRO A 286 32.59 6.69 6.37
CA PRO A 286 32.85 6.52 7.80
C PRO A 286 31.57 6.60 8.64
N ASP A 287 31.44 5.74 9.66
CA ASP A 287 30.24 5.70 10.51
C ASP A 287 30.05 6.99 11.32
N GLU A 288 31.15 7.64 11.72
CA GLU A 288 31.14 8.94 12.41
C GLU A 288 30.58 10.07 11.54
N ASP A 289 30.92 10.07 10.26
CA ASP A 289 30.41 11.03 9.28
C ASP A 289 28.91 10.82 9.05
N VAL A 290 28.48 9.55 8.93
CA VAL A 290 27.06 9.20 8.81
C VAL A 290 26.26 9.70 10.02
N ARG A 291 26.73 9.42 11.24
CA ARG A 291 26.08 9.88 12.48
C ARG A 291 26.01 11.40 12.56
N SER A 292 27.12 12.07 12.24
CA SER A 292 27.17 13.54 12.24
C SER A 292 26.19 14.15 11.24
N MET A 293 26.05 13.58 10.04
CA MET A 293 25.05 14.02 9.07
C MET A 293 23.62 13.78 9.57
N GLN A 294 23.36 12.64 10.19
CA GLN A 294 22.04 12.29 10.74
C GLN A 294 21.63 13.28 11.84
N GLU A 295 22.46 13.44 12.87
CA GLU A 295 22.20 14.37 13.98
C GLU A 295 21.95 15.80 13.49
N TYR A 296 22.72 16.24 12.50
CA TYR A 296 22.57 17.57 11.94
C TYR A 296 21.24 17.74 11.20
N LEU A 297 20.89 16.79 10.32
CA LEU A 297 19.65 16.85 9.54
C LEU A 297 18.39 16.74 10.43
N GLN A 298 18.44 15.92 11.48
CA GLN A 298 17.33 15.73 12.41
C GLN A 298 16.90 17.05 13.09
N LYS A 299 17.87 17.93 13.40
CA LYS A 299 17.62 19.23 14.03
C LYS A 299 16.76 20.18 13.17
N TYR A 300 16.78 20.01 11.85
CA TYR A 300 16.15 20.94 10.90
C TYR A 300 15.04 20.29 10.06
N LYS A 301 14.53 19.13 10.52
CA LYS A 301 13.46 18.39 9.85
C LYS A 301 12.21 19.27 9.67
N ASP A 302 11.71 19.87 10.75
CA ASP A 302 10.49 20.69 10.73
C ASP A 302 10.63 21.94 9.85
N ASP A 303 11.82 22.54 9.81
CA ASP A 303 12.11 23.70 8.96
C ASP A 303 12.07 23.33 7.48
N TYR A 304 12.58 22.14 7.13
CA TYR A 304 12.50 21.60 5.77
C TYR A 304 11.05 21.23 5.40
N GLU A 305 10.28 20.61 6.30
CA GLU A 305 8.85 20.31 6.05
C GLU A 305 8.06 21.57 5.73
N LYS A 306 8.35 22.67 6.43
CA LYS A 306 7.60 23.91 6.33
C LYS A 306 7.87 24.66 5.02
N ASP A 307 9.14 24.89 4.69
CA ASP A 307 9.55 25.80 3.61
C ASP A 307 10.60 25.18 2.66
N GLY A 308 10.73 23.85 2.64
CA GLY A 308 11.63 23.10 1.76
C GLY A 308 13.11 23.42 1.97
N LEU A 309 13.90 23.38 0.89
CA LEU A 309 15.32 23.72 0.93
C LEU A 309 15.58 25.14 1.46
N ASN A 310 14.68 26.09 1.18
CA ASN A 310 14.79 27.46 1.68
C ASN A 310 14.60 27.54 3.20
N GLY A 311 13.62 26.80 3.73
CA GLY A 311 13.40 26.64 5.18
C GLY A 311 14.62 26.06 5.88
N PHE A 312 15.12 24.94 5.36
CA PHE A 312 16.34 24.30 5.85
C PHE A 312 17.54 25.25 5.83
N VAL A 313 17.84 25.88 4.69
CA VAL A 313 18.99 26.79 4.57
C VAL A 313 18.84 27.97 5.53
N LYS A 314 17.66 28.57 5.64
CA LYS A 314 17.40 29.68 6.56
C LYS A 314 17.61 29.30 8.03
N ALA A 315 17.12 28.14 8.46
CA ALA A 315 17.27 27.67 9.83
C ALA A 315 18.69 27.16 10.14
N ALA A 316 19.33 26.47 9.19
CA ALA A 316 20.65 25.87 9.34
C ALA A 316 21.76 26.91 9.27
N SER A 317 21.65 27.91 8.39
CA SER A 317 22.68 28.94 8.18
C SER A 317 22.40 30.25 8.95
N GLY A 318 21.15 30.49 9.33
CA GLY A 318 20.69 31.77 9.88
C GLY A 318 20.42 32.86 8.84
N ILE A 319 20.61 32.58 7.55
CA ILE A 319 20.53 33.55 6.46
C ILE A 319 19.09 33.65 5.94
N ASP A 320 18.52 34.86 5.99
CA ASP A 320 17.24 35.14 5.33
C ASP A 320 17.49 35.68 3.91
N ILE A 321 17.43 34.77 2.93
CA ILE A 321 17.71 35.09 1.52
C ILE A 321 16.73 36.15 0.99
N GLU A 322 15.44 36.05 1.34
CA GLU A 322 14.41 36.99 0.88
C GLU A 322 14.64 38.40 1.42
N LEU A 323 15.00 38.52 2.71
CA LEU A 323 15.32 39.80 3.32
C LEU A 323 16.52 40.48 2.63
N ILE A 324 17.58 39.71 2.35
CA ILE A 324 18.78 40.22 1.66
C ILE A 324 18.47 40.63 0.22
N GLU A 325 17.67 39.83 -0.49
CA GLU A 325 17.21 40.16 -1.84
C GLU A 325 16.38 41.44 -1.88
N LYS A 326 15.45 41.62 -0.94
CA LYS A 326 14.63 42.82 -0.82
C LYS A 326 15.49 44.08 -0.68
N VAL A 327 16.56 44.01 0.11
CA VAL A 327 17.54 45.10 0.25
C VAL A 327 18.34 45.30 -1.05
N LYS A 328 18.75 44.22 -1.73
CA LYS A 328 19.60 44.29 -2.92
C LYS A 328 18.86 44.85 -4.15
N HIS A 329 17.61 44.44 -4.36
CA HIS A 329 16.77 44.77 -5.52
C HIS A 329 15.99 46.07 -5.38
N THR A 330 16.05 46.74 -4.22
CA THR A 330 15.47 48.07 -4.04
C THR A 330 16.33 49.13 -4.74
N ASP A 331 15.78 49.88 -5.69
CA ASP A 331 16.53 50.89 -6.44
C ASP A 331 16.74 52.19 -5.63
N GLY A 332 17.98 52.65 -5.57
CA GLY A 332 18.38 53.91 -4.93
C GLY A 332 18.86 53.76 -3.48
N VAL A 333 19.97 54.44 -3.16
CA VAL A 333 20.67 54.35 -1.85
C VAL A 333 19.76 54.69 -0.67
N LEU A 334 18.90 55.71 -0.82
CA LEU A 334 17.95 56.12 0.23
C LEU A 334 16.85 55.08 0.46
N ALA A 335 16.33 54.46 -0.59
CA ALA A 335 15.29 53.44 -0.47
C ALA A 335 15.85 52.14 0.14
N LYS A 336 17.08 51.74 -0.22
CA LYS A 336 17.78 50.62 0.46
C LYS A 336 17.97 50.89 1.95
N ALA A 337 18.37 52.10 2.30
CA ALA A 337 18.52 52.50 3.71
C ALA A 337 17.18 52.48 4.46
N SER A 338 16.08 52.88 3.80
CA SER A 338 14.72 52.77 4.38
C SER A 338 14.32 51.31 4.62
N VAL A 339 14.55 50.40 3.67
CA VAL A 339 14.26 48.97 3.85
C VAL A 339 15.07 48.39 5.02
N VAL A 340 16.36 48.71 5.13
CA VAL A 340 17.19 48.25 6.26
C VAL A 340 16.72 48.86 7.58
N TYR A 341 16.30 50.13 7.60
CA TYR A 341 15.78 50.80 8.79
C TYR A 341 14.45 50.19 9.25
N GLU A 342 13.54 49.91 8.32
CA GLU A 342 12.24 49.29 8.59
C GLU A 342 12.36 47.84 9.07
N ASN A 343 13.45 47.15 8.71
CA ASN A 343 13.71 45.75 9.08
C ASN A 343 14.97 45.64 9.97
N PHE A 344 15.31 46.70 10.70
CA PHE A 344 16.59 46.80 11.42
C PHE A 344 16.75 45.70 12.48
N ASP A 345 15.68 45.44 13.24
CA ASP A 345 15.67 44.39 14.25
C ASP A 345 15.82 43.01 13.63
N ASP A 346 15.23 42.77 12.45
CA ASP A 346 15.34 41.50 11.72
C ASP A 346 16.76 41.28 11.17
N VAL A 347 17.38 42.33 10.61
CA VAL A 347 18.77 42.30 10.13
C VAL A 347 19.72 42.04 11.31
N LYS A 348 19.50 42.70 12.44
CA LYS A 348 20.32 42.51 13.64
C LYS A 348 20.19 41.09 14.20
N GLN A 349 18.99 40.55 14.25
CA GLN A 349 18.76 39.16 14.67
C GLN A 349 19.40 38.17 13.70
N MET A 350 19.29 38.41 12.40
CA MET A 350 19.93 37.61 11.36
C MET A 350 21.44 37.57 11.54
N TYR A 351 22.10 38.68 11.86
CA TYR A 351 23.54 38.67 12.15
C TYR A 351 23.91 37.78 13.34
N GLY A 352 23.09 37.80 14.40
CA GLY A 352 23.24 36.88 15.54
C GLY A 352 23.14 35.42 15.11
N ARG A 353 22.10 35.09 14.33
CA ARG A 353 21.89 33.73 13.80
C ARG A 353 23.02 33.27 12.89
N ILE A 354 23.46 34.10 11.93
CA ILE A 354 24.57 33.77 11.04
C ILE A 354 25.84 33.47 11.84
N LYS A 355 26.14 34.28 12.86
CA LYS A 355 27.31 34.07 13.72
C LYS A 355 27.26 32.70 14.43
N GLU A 356 26.09 32.26 14.87
CA GLU A 356 25.90 31.03 15.64
C GLU A 356 25.72 29.78 14.76
N GLN A 357 25.00 29.89 13.65
CA GLN A 357 24.49 28.76 12.89
C GLN A 357 25.34 28.44 11.64
N LEU A 358 25.83 29.47 10.93
CA LEU A 358 26.57 29.28 9.69
C LEU A 358 27.85 28.40 9.83
N PRO A 359 28.66 28.52 10.91
CA PRO A 359 29.81 27.64 11.09
C PRO A 359 29.45 26.15 11.18
N ALA A 360 28.35 25.83 11.89
CA ALA A 360 27.87 24.46 12.01
C ALA A 360 27.36 23.93 10.66
N PHE A 361 26.66 24.79 9.90
CA PHE A 361 26.21 24.47 8.54
C PHE A 361 27.36 24.21 7.57
N LEU A 362 28.42 25.02 7.62
CA LEU A 362 29.61 24.80 6.81
C LEU A 362 30.32 23.49 7.20
N GLY A 363 30.40 23.19 8.50
CA GLY A 363 30.93 21.91 8.99
C GLY A 363 30.16 20.72 8.41
N PHE A 364 28.84 20.76 8.43
CA PHE A 364 27.99 19.74 7.80
C PHE A 364 28.27 19.59 6.29
N LEU A 365 28.37 20.71 5.56
CA LEU A 365 28.65 20.69 4.12
C LEU A 365 30.04 20.12 3.80
N HIS A 366 31.06 20.37 4.64
CA HIS A 366 32.39 19.77 4.50
C HIS A 366 32.32 18.25 4.62
N THR A 367 31.62 17.73 5.63
CA THR A 367 31.45 16.28 5.83
C THR A 367 30.76 15.65 4.61
N LEU A 368 29.70 16.29 4.10
CA LEU A 368 28.97 15.81 2.93
C LEU A 368 29.85 15.81 1.66
N LEU A 369 30.52 16.92 1.38
CA LEU A 369 31.36 17.05 0.19
C LEU A 369 32.61 16.18 0.25
N GLY A 370 33.18 15.95 1.45
CA GLY A 370 34.33 15.07 1.66
C GLY A 370 34.08 13.63 1.21
N ASN A 371 32.83 13.16 1.36
CA ASN A 371 32.42 11.81 0.98
C ASN A 371 31.84 11.72 -0.46
N SER A 372 31.47 12.85 -1.07
CA SER A 372 30.75 12.89 -2.35
C SER A 372 31.52 12.32 -3.55
N GLY A 373 32.84 12.55 -3.63
CA GLY A 373 33.66 12.10 -4.77
C GLY A 373 33.67 10.57 -4.94
N PRO A 374 34.06 9.81 -3.90
CA PRO A 374 33.99 8.34 -3.90
C PRO A 374 32.59 7.79 -4.18
N ILE A 375 31.54 8.42 -3.64
CA ILE A 375 30.14 8.03 -3.89
C ILE A 375 29.83 8.10 -5.39
N VAL A 376 30.19 9.19 -6.05
CA VAL A 376 29.93 9.38 -7.50
C VAL A 376 30.73 8.38 -8.34
N ASP A 377 31.95 8.05 -7.93
CA ASP A 377 32.71 7.00 -8.60
C ASP A 377 32.01 5.64 -8.48
N GLN A 378 31.53 5.27 -7.28
CA GLN A 378 30.83 4.01 -7.06
C GLN A 378 29.45 3.95 -7.72
N LEU A 379 28.70 5.06 -7.78
CA LEU A 379 27.42 5.11 -8.50
C LEU A 379 27.61 4.74 -9.98
N ALA A 380 28.68 5.22 -10.61
CA ALA A 380 29.00 4.85 -11.99
C ALA A 380 29.44 3.38 -12.12
N GLU A 381 30.30 2.90 -11.22
CA GLU A 381 30.77 1.51 -11.20
C GLU A 381 29.64 0.49 -10.95
N ASN A 382 28.61 0.90 -10.20
CA ASN A 382 27.42 0.09 -9.93
C ASN A 382 26.33 0.22 -11.02
N GLY A 383 26.54 1.05 -12.04
CA GLY A 383 25.62 1.18 -13.18
C GLY A 383 24.45 2.14 -12.97
N TYR A 384 24.47 2.99 -11.94
CA TYR A 384 23.40 3.97 -11.69
C TYR A 384 23.51 5.22 -12.56
N ILE A 385 24.74 5.62 -12.93
CA ILE A 385 25.00 6.78 -13.78
C ILE A 385 26.03 6.43 -14.85
N ASP A 386 25.98 7.12 -15.98
CA ASP A 386 26.97 6.98 -17.05
C ASP A 386 28.18 7.93 -16.88
N ASP A 387 29.19 7.76 -17.74
CA ASP A 387 30.41 8.58 -17.73
C ASP A 387 30.16 10.07 -18.05
N THR A 388 29.05 10.40 -18.70
CA THR A 388 28.66 11.78 -19.01
C THR A 388 28.10 12.43 -17.75
N GLN A 389 27.11 11.80 -17.13
CA GLN A 389 26.51 12.23 -15.85
C GLN A 389 27.59 12.36 -14.77
N LYS A 390 28.47 11.36 -14.65
CA LYS A 390 29.61 11.37 -13.72
C LYS A 390 30.48 12.63 -13.85
N LYS A 391 30.77 13.07 -15.08
CA LYS A 391 31.59 14.28 -15.32
C LYS A 391 30.85 15.55 -14.91
N VAL A 392 29.55 15.65 -15.22
CA VAL A 392 28.71 16.79 -14.82
C VAL A 392 28.63 16.86 -13.30
N ILE A 393 28.31 15.75 -12.64
CA ILE A 393 28.21 15.67 -11.18
C ILE A 393 29.53 16.07 -10.52
N LYS A 394 30.69 15.55 -10.97
CA LYS A 394 32.00 15.94 -10.40
C LYS A 394 32.31 17.44 -10.58
N LYS A 395 31.88 18.03 -11.69
CA LYS A 395 32.02 19.47 -11.92
C LYS A 395 31.16 20.26 -10.95
N GLU A 396 29.90 19.88 -10.76
CA GLU A 396 29.01 20.58 -9.82
C GLU A 396 29.43 20.42 -8.36
N LEU A 397 29.96 19.24 -7.96
CA LEU A 397 30.60 19.07 -6.65
C LEU A 397 31.81 20.00 -6.45
N SER A 398 32.58 20.25 -7.52
CA SER A 398 33.69 21.21 -7.48
C SER A 398 33.19 22.66 -7.36
N ASN A 399 32.09 23.01 -8.03
CA ASN A 399 31.44 24.31 -7.90
C ASN A 399 30.87 24.54 -6.49
N LEU A 400 30.31 23.49 -5.86
CA LEU A 400 29.86 23.51 -4.47
C LEU A 400 31.01 23.79 -3.52
N ASN A 401 32.14 23.09 -3.68
CA ASN A 401 33.33 23.32 -2.85
C ASN A 401 33.91 24.74 -3.03
N ALA A 402 33.88 25.28 -4.26
CA ALA A 402 34.31 26.65 -4.53
C ALA A 402 33.38 27.69 -3.88
N SER A 403 32.06 27.49 -3.98
CA SER A 403 31.06 28.35 -3.34
C SER A 403 31.19 28.33 -1.82
N MET A 404 31.38 27.14 -1.23
CA MET A 404 31.60 26.97 0.21
C MET A 404 32.82 27.75 0.70
N LYS A 405 33.96 27.66 0.01
CA LYS A 405 35.16 28.47 0.33
C LYS A 405 34.90 29.97 0.19
N GLY A 406 34.09 30.36 -0.78
CA GLY A 406 33.64 31.75 -0.93
C GLY A 406 32.83 32.23 0.28
N ILE A 407 31.94 31.39 0.81
CA ILE A 407 31.17 31.67 2.02
C ILE A 407 32.09 31.81 3.23
N GLU A 408 33.05 30.89 3.42
CA GLU A 408 34.01 30.94 4.53
C GLU A 408 34.80 32.25 4.56
N LEU A 409 35.35 32.66 3.42
CA LEU A 409 36.10 33.92 3.30
C LEU A 409 35.22 35.13 3.63
N GLN A 410 33.98 35.16 3.13
CA GLN A 410 33.07 36.27 3.41
C GLN A 410 32.50 36.24 4.83
N TYR A 411 32.43 35.07 5.46
CA TYR A 411 32.07 34.96 6.87
C TYR A 411 33.15 35.57 7.78
N ASP A 412 34.43 35.35 7.47
CA ASP A 412 35.53 35.99 8.20
C ASP A 412 35.48 37.52 8.08
N ASP A 413 35.27 38.05 6.88
CA ASP A 413 35.07 39.48 6.62
C ASP A 413 33.85 40.02 7.41
N PHE A 414 32.73 39.30 7.37
CA PHE A 414 31.50 39.63 8.10
C PHE A 414 31.75 39.73 9.62
N ILE A 415 32.43 38.75 10.21
CA ILE A 415 32.74 38.74 11.64
C ILE A 415 33.69 39.89 12.01
N ASP A 416 34.68 40.19 11.17
CA ASP A 416 35.60 41.32 11.40
C ASP A 416 34.86 42.66 11.35
N HIS A 417 34.04 42.89 10.34
CA HIS A 417 33.24 44.11 10.22
C HIS A 417 32.26 44.27 11.39
N LEU A 418 31.64 43.19 11.88
CA LEU A 418 30.81 43.25 13.08
C LEU A 418 31.60 43.63 14.34
N LYS A 419 32.81 43.08 14.54
CA LYS A 419 33.68 43.43 15.67
C LYS A 419 34.08 44.91 15.66
N HIS A 420 34.24 45.48 14.47
CA HIS A 420 34.60 46.89 14.27
C HIS A 420 33.40 47.85 14.15
N GLY A 421 32.16 47.37 14.36
CA GLY A 421 30.95 48.19 14.31
C GLY A 421 30.56 48.68 12.90
N GLN A 422 31.08 48.01 11.86
CA GLN A 422 30.89 48.35 10.45
C GLN A 422 29.67 47.63 9.86
N PHE A 423 28.48 47.98 10.36
CA PHE A 423 27.22 47.27 10.06
C PHE A 423 26.84 47.25 8.57
N THR A 424 27.16 48.30 7.81
CA THR A 424 26.87 48.37 6.37
C THR A 424 27.80 47.45 5.57
N GLN A 425 29.07 47.35 5.96
CA GLN A 425 30.02 46.42 5.35
C GLN A 425 29.63 44.98 5.65
N ALA A 426 29.28 44.68 6.91
CA ALA A 426 28.73 43.37 7.29
C ALA A 426 27.50 42.99 6.46
N LEU A 427 26.61 43.94 6.14
CA LEU A 427 25.43 43.68 5.29
C LEU A 427 25.84 43.31 3.86
N ASN A 428 26.85 43.98 3.32
CA ASN A 428 27.38 43.67 1.99
C ASN A 428 28.02 42.28 1.95
N ASP A 429 28.71 41.87 3.02
CA ASP A 429 29.30 40.53 3.08
C ASP A 429 28.25 39.44 3.16
N VAL A 430 27.19 39.63 3.95
CA VAL A 430 26.01 38.73 3.90
C VAL A 430 25.40 38.71 2.50
N GLY A 431 25.34 39.86 1.82
CA GLY A 431 24.91 39.95 0.42
C GLY A 431 25.73 39.08 -0.54
N LYS A 432 27.05 38.99 -0.35
CA LYS A 432 27.93 38.11 -1.14
C LYS A 432 27.83 36.65 -0.72
N ILE A 433 27.67 36.37 0.59
CA ILE A 433 27.39 35.02 1.08
C ILE A 433 26.13 34.48 0.39
N VAL A 434 25.07 35.29 0.29
CA VAL A 434 23.84 34.92 -0.43
C VAL A 434 24.09 34.62 -1.92
N GLU A 435 25.02 35.31 -2.59
CA GLU A 435 25.39 34.98 -3.97
C GLU A 435 26.03 33.58 -4.06
N TYR A 436 26.93 33.23 -3.15
CA TYR A 436 27.50 31.89 -3.10
C TYR A 436 26.46 30.83 -2.74
N VAL A 437 25.56 31.09 -1.80
CA VAL A 437 24.44 30.19 -1.46
C VAL A 437 23.55 29.95 -2.68
N LYS A 438 23.22 30.99 -3.46
CA LYS A 438 22.49 30.82 -4.72
C LYS A 438 23.24 29.99 -5.76
N SER A 439 24.55 30.18 -5.86
CA SER A 439 25.38 29.34 -6.72
C SER A 439 25.37 27.88 -6.28
N MET A 440 25.33 27.62 -4.96
CA MET A 440 25.15 26.27 -4.43
C MET A 440 23.78 25.69 -4.77
N ILE A 441 22.70 26.46 -4.60
CA ILE A 441 21.34 26.05 -4.97
C ILE A 441 21.29 25.64 -6.46
N SER A 442 21.87 26.46 -7.36
CA SER A 442 21.92 26.12 -8.79
C SER A 442 22.75 24.85 -9.08
N SER A 443 23.82 24.62 -8.33
CA SER A 443 24.59 23.37 -8.42
C SER A 443 23.75 22.18 -7.95
N PHE A 444 22.99 22.32 -6.85
CA PHE A 444 22.07 21.29 -6.37
C PHE A 444 20.94 20.99 -7.35
N GLU A 445 20.35 21.99 -8.00
CA GLU A 445 19.33 21.81 -9.05
C GLU A 445 19.86 20.98 -10.23
N THR A 446 21.12 21.23 -10.61
CA THR A 446 21.78 20.44 -11.67
C THR A 446 22.05 19.02 -11.19
N LEU A 447 22.53 18.83 -9.96
CA LEU A 447 22.74 17.52 -9.37
C LEU A 447 21.44 16.71 -9.25
N ASP A 448 20.34 17.34 -8.83
CA ASP A 448 19.01 16.72 -8.78
C ASP A 448 18.60 16.20 -10.16
N THR A 449 18.78 17.02 -11.20
CA THR A 449 18.50 16.62 -12.58
C THR A 449 19.34 15.42 -13.03
N GLU A 450 20.65 15.45 -12.80
CA GLU A 450 21.58 14.40 -13.24
C GLU A 450 21.42 13.09 -12.44
N THR A 451 20.96 13.16 -11.19
CA THR A 451 20.83 12.00 -10.29
C THR A 451 19.41 11.43 -10.22
N LYS A 452 18.41 12.10 -10.80
CA LYS A 452 17.00 11.71 -10.74
C LYS A 452 16.72 10.26 -11.12
N ASP A 453 17.27 9.80 -12.24
CA ASP A 453 17.04 8.42 -12.71
C ASP A 453 17.78 7.40 -11.84
N ALA A 454 18.98 7.74 -11.36
CA ALA A 454 19.72 6.93 -10.41
C ALA A 454 18.96 6.78 -9.09
N LEU A 455 18.44 7.88 -8.54
CA LEU A 455 17.61 7.88 -7.33
C LEU A 455 16.37 7.02 -7.53
N LYS A 456 15.69 7.15 -8.67
CA LYS A 456 14.53 6.29 -9.00
C LYS A 456 14.90 4.81 -9.00
N LEU A 457 16.03 4.42 -9.59
CA LEU A 457 16.48 3.02 -9.57
C LEU A 457 16.79 2.51 -8.16
N ILE A 458 17.33 3.38 -7.29
CA ILE A 458 17.55 3.08 -5.88
C ILE A 458 16.21 2.89 -5.17
N VAL A 459 15.25 3.80 -5.34
CA VAL A 459 13.90 3.69 -4.77
C VAL A 459 13.19 2.43 -5.25
N ASP A 460 13.29 2.11 -6.55
CA ASP A 460 12.63 0.96 -7.14
C ASP A 460 13.08 -0.36 -6.49
N GLY A 461 14.33 -0.45 -6.01
CA GLY A 461 14.84 -1.61 -5.25
C GLY A 461 14.09 -1.88 -3.93
N HIS A 462 13.42 -0.86 -3.38
CA HIS A 462 12.57 -0.99 -2.20
C HIS A 462 11.19 -1.60 -2.50
N SER A 463 10.76 -1.65 -3.77
CA SER A 463 9.39 -2.02 -4.15
C SER A 463 9.06 -3.52 -3.94
N ILE A 464 7.87 -3.78 -3.38
CA ILE A 464 7.28 -5.13 -3.30
C ILE A 464 7.07 -5.73 -4.70
N VAL A 465 6.66 -4.93 -5.67
CA VAL A 465 6.43 -5.40 -7.06
C VAL A 465 7.75 -5.86 -7.70
N GLN A 466 8.87 -5.17 -7.44
CA GLN A 466 10.17 -5.61 -7.93
C GLN A 466 10.62 -6.91 -7.24
N MET A 467 10.37 -7.05 -5.93
CA MET A 467 10.58 -8.31 -5.20
C MET A 467 9.77 -9.46 -5.81
N LEU A 468 8.46 -9.27 -6.01
CA LEU A 468 7.57 -10.25 -6.64
C LEU A 468 8.07 -10.65 -8.04
N ASN A 469 8.49 -9.69 -8.85
CA ASN A 469 9.03 -9.94 -10.18
C ASN A 469 10.32 -10.77 -10.12
N ALA A 470 11.22 -10.47 -9.17
CA ALA A 470 12.46 -11.21 -8.99
C ALA A 470 12.19 -12.68 -8.61
N LEU A 471 11.25 -12.92 -7.70
CA LEU A 471 10.91 -14.27 -7.21
C LEU A 471 10.13 -15.11 -8.25
N SER A 472 9.42 -14.47 -9.18
CA SER A 472 8.56 -15.16 -10.15
C SER A 472 9.12 -15.21 -11.58
N LYS A 473 10.29 -14.59 -11.84
CA LYS A 473 10.91 -14.50 -13.17
C LYS A 473 11.10 -15.84 -13.86
N GLU A 474 11.52 -16.86 -13.11
CA GLU A 474 11.78 -18.21 -13.65
C GLU A 474 10.50 -18.94 -14.10
N LYS A 475 9.33 -18.49 -13.65
CA LYS A 475 8.02 -19.08 -13.94
C LYS A 475 7.29 -18.41 -15.12
N GLY A 476 7.93 -17.44 -15.79
CA GLY A 476 7.29 -16.65 -16.86
C GLY A 476 6.27 -15.62 -16.35
N PHE A 477 6.09 -15.49 -15.03
CA PHE A 477 5.21 -14.50 -14.43
C PHE A 477 5.91 -13.19 -14.11
N SER A 478 5.14 -12.12 -14.16
CA SER A 478 5.50 -10.80 -13.67
C SER A 478 4.26 -10.14 -13.10
N TYR A 479 4.45 -9.10 -12.30
CA TYR A 479 3.40 -8.37 -11.61
C TYR A 479 3.42 -6.91 -12.03
N LYS A 480 2.24 -6.31 -12.05
CA LYS A 480 2.08 -4.86 -12.19
C LYS A 480 0.89 -4.46 -11.31
N GLY A 481 1.20 -3.80 -10.19
CA GLY A 481 0.26 -3.71 -9.06
C GLY A 481 -0.16 -5.11 -8.62
N SER A 482 -1.43 -5.26 -8.25
CA SER A 482 -1.99 -6.53 -7.83
C SER A 482 -2.29 -7.54 -8.95
N ASP A 483 -2.02 -7.26 -10.23
CA ASP A 483 -2.33 -8.17 -11.34
C ASP A 483 -1.14 -9.03 -11.78
N ILE A 484 -1.42 -10.30 -12.11
CA ILE A 484 -0.46 -11.24 -12.69
C ILE A 484 -0.43 -11.10 -14.22
N TYR A 485 0.78 -10.98 -14.75
CA TYR A 485 1.10 -11.02 -16.16
C TYR A 485 1.93 -12.25 -16.49
N PHE A 486 1.53 -13.00 -17.51
CA PHE A 486 2.30 -14.11 -18.03
C PHE A 486 2.99 -13.73 -19.32
N THR A 487 4.25 -14.13 -19.46
CA THR A 487 5.08 -13.88 -20.63
C THR A 487 5.45 -15.20 -21.28
N GLY A 488 4.95 -15.41 -22.50
CA GLY A 488 5.24 -16.59 -23.32
C GLY A 488 5.86 -16.22 -24.67
N LYS A 489 6.24 -17.23 -25.45
CA LYS A 489 6.71 -17.05 -26.83
C LYS A 489 5.57 -17.40 -27.79
N GLY A 490 5.24 -16.48 -28.70
CA GLY A 490 4.32 -16.75 -29.79
C GLY A 490 4.91 -17.73 -30.80
N GLY A 491 4.07 -18.29 -31.68
CA GLY A 491 4.49 -19.26 -32.71
C GLY A 491 5.56 -18.75 -33.70
N LEU A 492 5.83 -17.44 -33.73
CA LEU A 492 6.89 -16.80 -34.54
C LEU A 492 8.14 -16.41 -33.71
N GLY A 493 8.20 -16.77 -32.42
CA GLY A 493 9.32 -16.45 -31.52
C GLY A 493 9.25 -15.06 -30.88
N GLU A 494 8.21 -14.27 -31.17
CA GLU A 494 7.95 -12.98 -30.52
C GLU A 494 7.48 -13.17 -29.07
N THR A 495 7.85 -12.24 -28.19
CA THR A 495 7.44 -12.29 -26.78
C THR A 495 6.04 -11.71 -26.64
N ILE A 496 5.10 -12.52 -26.12
CA ILE A 496 3.72 -12.12 -25.87
C ILE A 496 3.54 -12.01 -24.35
N LYS A 497 3.02 -10.86 -23.90
CA LYS A 497 2.71 -10.60 -22.50
C LYS A 497 1.21 -10.38 -22.33
N VAL A 498 0.57 -11.17 -21.47
CA VAL A 498 -0.89 -11.13 -21.23
C VAL A 498 -1.15 -10.88 -19.75
N ASN A 499 -2.09 -9.98 -19.43
CA ASN A 499 -2.63 -9.84 -18.07
C ASN A 499 -3.61 -11.00 -17.83
N ILE A 500 -3.15 -12.03 -17.11
CA ILE A 500 -3.93 -13.24 -16.86
C ILE A 500 -5.02 -12.97 -15.82
N SER A 501 -4.73 -12.18 -14.78
CA SER A 501 -5.73 -11.80 -13.76
C SER A 501 -6.97 -11.14 -14.38
N SER A 502 -6.76 -10.18 -15.29
CA SER A 502 -7.85 -9.51 -16.00
C SER A 502 -8.63 -10.45 -16.90
N ALA A 503 -7.95 -11.33 -17.65
CA ALA A 503 -8.62 -12.29 -18.50
C ALA A 503 -9.50 -13.28 -17.72
N VAL A 504 -8.98 -13.76 -16.58
CA VAL A 504 -9.72 -14.65 -15.66
C VAL A 504 -10.95 -13.94 -15.11
N ARG A 505 -10.83 -12.67 -14.70
CA ARG A 505 -11.98 -11.86 -14.25
C ARG A 505 -13.04 -11.68 -15.32
N ILE A 506 -12.64 -11.34 -16.56
CA ILE A 506 -13.57 -11.20 -17.68
C ILE A 506 -14.30 -12.52 -17.93
N TYR A 507 -13.59 -13.64 -17.87
CA TYR A 507 -14.19 -14.95 -18.05
C TYR A 507 -15.20 -15.28 -16.94
N GLN A 508 -14.81 -15.18 -15.67
CA GLN A 508 -15.65 -15.54 -14.54
C GLN A 508 -16.87 -14.64 -14.42
N ASN A 509 -16.68 -13.33 -14.46
CA ASN A 509 -17.80 -12.37 -14.39
C ASN A 509 -18.71 -12.52 -15.60
N GLY A 510 -18.14 -12.77 -16.79
CA GLY A 510 -18.91 -13.06 -18.00
C GLY A 510 -19.75 -14.31 -17.87
N MET A 511 -19.18 -15.41 -17.36
CA MET A 511 -19.88 -16.68 -17.15
C MET A 511 -21.01 -16.54 -16.14
N LYS A 512 -20.79 -15.83 -15.03
CA LYS A 512 -21.84 -15.54 -14.04
C LYS A 512 -23.01 -14.76 -14.65
N ILE A 513 -22.73 -13.73 -15.45
CA ILE A 513 -23.78 -12.97 -16.15
C ILE A 513 -24.57 -13.88 -17.12
N VAL A 514 -23.90 -14.83 -17.78
CA VAL A 514 -24.57 -15.81 -18.65
C VAL A 514 -25.48 -16.75 -17.83
N GLU A 515 -25.02 -17.21 -16.68
CA GLU A 515 -25.81 -18.04 -15.76
C GLU A 515 -27.05 -17.29 -15.24
N ASP A 516 -26.88 -16.03 -14.81
CA ASP A 516 -27.99 -15.16 -14.40
C ASP A 516 -29.02 -14.96 -15.54
N MET A 517 -28.55 -14.86 -16.80
CA MET A 517 -29.43 -14.80 -17.97
C MET A 517 -30.18 -16.12 -18.19
N GLU A 518 -29.50 -17.28 -18.08
CA GLU A 518 -30.11 -18.60 -18.22
C GLU A 518 -31.21 -18.82 -17.14
N ASP A 519 -30.96 -18.39 -15.92
CA ASP A 519 -31.91 -18.45 -14.80
C ASP A 519 -33.11 -17.51 -15.01
N ALA A 520 -32.87 -16.27 -15.44
CA ALA A 520 -33.93 -15.32 -15.74
C ALA A 520 -34.83 -15.79 -16.89
N ILE A 521 -34.26 -16.38 -17.95
CA ILE A 521 -35.02 -16.98 -19.05
C ILE A 521 -35.88 -18.14 -18.51
N SER A 522 -35.31 -19.00 -17.67
CA SER A 522 -36.03 -20.13 -17.08
C SER A 522 -37.19 -19.68 -16.19
N ALA A 523 -36.98 -18.64 -15.38
CA ALA A 523 -38.03 -18.02 -14.57
C ALA A 523 -39.15 -17.42 -15.44
N TYR A 524 -38.80 -16.69 -16.50
CA TYR A 524 -39.76 -16.14 -17.46
C TYR A 524 -40.61 -17.24 -18.11
N GLN A 525 -39.98 -18.31 -18.60
CA GLN A 525 -40.69 -19.45 -19.18
C GLN A 525 -41.69 -20.08 -18.20
N LYS A 526 -41.29 -20.22 -16.93
CA LYS A 526 -42.14 -20.78 -15.89
C LYS A 526 -43.36 -19.90 -15.63
N VAL A 527 -43.16 -18.60 -15.43
CA VAL A 527 -44.27 -17.65 -15.20
C VAL A 527 -45.23 -17.62 -16.38
N PHE A 528 -44.71 -17.58 -17.62
CA PHE A 528 -45.56 -17.58 -18.80
C PHE A 528 -46.43 -18.84 -18.87
N ARG A 529 -45.85 -20.03 -18.65
CA ARG A 529 -46.60 -21.28 -18.66
C ARG A 529 -47.71 -21.29 -17.60
N GLN A 530 -47.39 -20.85 -16.38
CA GLN A 530 -48.34 -20.88 -15.26
C GLN A 530 -49.49 -19.88 -15.46
N GLU A 531 -49.16 -18.62 -15.73
CA GLU A 531 -50.14 -17.53 -15.75
C GLU A 531 -50.93 -17.47 -17.06
N ILE A 532 -50.36 -17.95 -18.17
CA ILE A 532 -50.99 -17.83 -19.49
C ILE A 532 -51.53 -19.17 -19.97
N ASP A 533 -50.70 -20.21 -20.03
CA ASP A 533 -51.11 -21.48 -20.63
C ASP A 533 -52.00 -22.30 -19.68
N GLU A 534 -51.53 -22.52 -18.44
CA GLU A 534 -52.22 -23.33 -17.44
C GLU A 534 -53.49 -22.61 -16.94
N GLU A 535 -53.40 -21.32 -16.57
CA GLU A 535 -54.57 -20.58 -16.10
C GLU A 535 -55.68 -20.47 -17.17
N PHE A 536 -55.32 -20.35 -18.45
CA PHE A 536 -56.30 -20.36 -19.54
C PHE A 536 -56.99 -21.72 -19.64
N ILE A 537 -56.24 -22.82 -19.57
CA ILE A 537 -56.79 -24.18 -19.61
C ILE A 537 -57.71 -24.41 -18.43
N ASP A 538 -57.31 -24.02 -17.22
CA ASP A 538 -58.10 -24.18 -16.00
C ASP A 538 -59.40 -23.38 -16.06
N LYS A 539 -59.34 -22.11 -16.46
CA LYS A 539 -60.54 -21.26 -16.65
C LYS A 539 -61.46 -21.82 -17.72
N LYS A 540 -60.89 -22.28 -18.86
CA LYS A 540 -61.67 -22.92 -19.92
C LYS A 540 -62.37 -24.18 -19.40
N GLN A 541 -61.67 -25.03 -18.67
CA GLN A 541 -62.22 -26.27 -18.11
C GLN A 541 -63.30 -25.99 -17.06
N ALA A 542 -63.12 -24.97 -16.22
CA ALA A 542 -64.13 -24.54 -15.24
C ALA A 542 -65.41 -24.05 -15.94
N ILE A 543 -65.28 -23.30 -17.05
CA ILE A 543 -66.43 -22.87 -17.85
C ILE A 543 -67.12 -24.07 -18.52
N ILE A 544 -66.36 -24.98 -19.15
CA ILE A 544 -66.93 -26.20 -19.77
C ILE A 544 -67.68 -27.03 -18.73
N THR A 545 -67.11 -27.22 -17.55
CA THR A 545 -67.74 -27.98 -16.46
C THR A 545 -69.05 -27.31 -16.01
N SER A 546 -69.06 -25.97 -15.94
CA SER A 546 -70.26 -25.21 -15.60
C SER A 546 -71.33 -25.31 -16.70
N ILE A 547 -70.93 -25.28 -17.97
CA ILE A 547 -71.82 -25.49 -19.12
C ILE A 547 -72.44 -26.89 -19.07
N GLN A 548 -71.62 -27.94 -18.91
CA GLN A 548 -72.10 -29.32 -18.82
C GLN A 548 -73.10 -29.50 -17.69
N HIS A 549 -72.81 -28.95 -16.51
CA HIS A 549 -73.73 -29.00 -15.38
C HIS A 549 -75.08 -28.29 -15.70
N MET A 550 -75.05 -27.16 -16.43
CA MET A 550 -76.27 -26.49 -16.91
C MET A 550 -77.07 -27.32 -17.89
N GLU A 551 -76.41 -27.96 -18.86
CA GLU A 551 -77.06 -28.78 -19.89
C GLU A 551 -77.65 -30.08 -19.33
N GLU A 552 -76.98 -30.71 -18.35
CA GLU A 552 -77.45 -31.90 -17.65
C GLU A 552 -78.58 -31.61 -16.66
N ASN A 553 -78.63 -30.39 -16.10
CA ASN A 553 -79.60 -30.01 -15.08
C ASN A 553 -80.44 -28.76 -15.47
N PRO A 554 -81.16 -28.75 -16.62
CA PRO A 554 -81.88 -27.56 -17.10
C PRO A 554 -82.82 -26.94 -16.07
N SER A 555 -83.55 -27.78 -15.32
CA SER A 555 -84.54 -27.30 -14.35
C SER A 555 -83.94 -26.55 -13.16
N HIS A 556 -82.67 -26.81 -12.79
CA HIS A 556 -81.99 -26.07 -11.72
C HIS A 556 -81.72 -24.60 -12.10
N TYR A 557 -81.60 -24.31 -13.39
CA TYR A 557 -81.29 -22.98 -13.91
C TYR A 557 -82.52 -22.23 -14.45
N ALA A 558 -83.70 -22.82 -14.33
CA ALA A 558 -84.95 -22.26 -14.87
C ALA A 558 -85.24 -20.86 -14.29
N PHE A 559 -85.04 -20.66 -12.99
CA PHE A 559 -85.28 -19.37 -12.32
C PHE A 559 -84.28 -18.29 -12.76
N ASP A 560 -82.99 -18.63 -12.84
CA ASP A 560 -81.93 -17.70 -13.23
C ASP A 560 -82.04 -17.24 -14.68
N LEU A 561 -82.36 -18.17 -15.60
CA LEU A 561 -82.58 -17.86 -17.01
C LEU A 561 -83.88 -17.08 -17.23
N GLN A 562 -84.92 -17.39 -16.47
CA GLN A 562 -86.17 -16.66 -16.52
C GLN A 562 -85.96 -15.18 -16.17
N PHE A 563 -85.15 -14.85 -15.16
CA PHE A 563 -84.85 -13.46 -14.82
C PHE A 563 -83.94 -12.75 -15.84
N ARG A 564 -82.97 -13.44 -16.44
CA ARG A 564 -82.02 -12.82 -17.38
C ARG A 564 -82.55 -12.68 -18.81
N LEU A 565 -83.47 -13.55 -19.23
CA LEU A 565 -84.13 -13.53 -20.54
C LEU A 565 -85.51 -12.84 -20.50
N ALA A 566 -85.94 -12.33 -19.34
CA ALA A 566 -87.22 -11.67 -19.10
C ALA A 566 -87.33 -10.25 -19.71
N ALA A 567 -87.09 -10.13 -21.00
CA ALA A 567 -87.66 -9.03 -21.79
C ALA A 567 -88.81 -9.49 -22.71
N GLY A 568 -89.24 -10.76 -22.68
CA GLY A 568 -90.31 -11.19 -23.60
C GLY A 568 -91.07 -12.49 -23.32
N PHE A 569 -90.78 -13.27 -22.27
CA PHE A 569 -91.49 -14.53 -22.00
C PHE A 569 -92.45 -14.38 -20.81
N SER A 570 -93.76 -14.28 -21.09
CA SER A 570 -94.81 -14.02 -20.10
C SER A 570 -95.47 -15.29 -19.52
N HIS A 571 -94.71 -16.36 -19.32
CA HIS A 571 -95.23 -17.58 -18.69
C HIS A 571 -94.36 -17.95 -17.49
N THR A 572 -94.77 -17.49 -16.31
CA THR A 572 -94.42 -18.18 -15.06
C THR A 572 -94.93 -19.61 -15.18
N PHE A 573 -94.05 -20.61 -14.98
CA PHE A 573 -94.32 -22.06 -14.96
C PHE A 573 -94.09 -22.89 -16.24
N ASP A 574 -93.43 -22.36 -17.28
CA ASP A 574 -92.98 -23.22 -18.38
C ASP A 574 -91.80 -24.13 -17.93
N LYS A 575 -91.90 -25.42 -18.25
CA LYS A 575 -90.88 -26.41 -17.89
C LYS A 575 -89.69 -26.28 -18.83
N LEU A 576 -88.54 -25.86 -18.31
CA LEU A 576 -87.28 -25.86 -19.07
C LEU A 576 -86.78 -27.29 -19.24
N GLU A 577 -86.93 -27.85 -20.44
CA GLU A 577 -86.60 -29.26 -20.73
C GLU A 577 -85.17 -29.49 -21.23
N LYS A 578 -84.56 -28.47 -21.85
CA LYS A 578 -83.20 -28.56 -22.38
C LYS A 578 -82.52 -27.19 -22.39
N ILE A 579 -81.27 -27.14 -21.97
CA ILE A 579 -80.33 -26.06 -22.26
C ILE A 579 -79.31 -26.63 -23.24
N SER A 580 -78.93 -25.83 -24.25
CA SER A 580 -77.83 -26.15 -25.15
C SER A 580 -77.00 -24.88 -25.32
N VAL A 581 -75.75 -24.93 -24.88
CA VAL A 581 -74.81 -23.83 -25.02
C VAL A 581 -73.99 -24.06 -26.29
N HIS A 582 -73.78 -22.99 -27.05
CA HIS A 582 -72.86 -22.99 -28.19
C HIS A 582 -71.69 -22.09 -27.83
N GLU A 583 -70.62 -22.71 -27.34
CA GLU A 583 -69.45 -22.00 -26.86
C GLU A 583 -68.36 -21.88 -27.93
N SER A 584 -67.66 -20.75 -27.90
CA SER A 584 -66.40 -20.55 -28.63
C SER A 584 -65.43 -19.84 -27.69
N PHE A 585 -64.28 -20.44 -27.47
CA PHE A 585 -63.22 -19.88 -26.64
C PHE A 585 -62.17 -19.26 -27.54
N HIS A 586 -62.02 -17.94 -27.47
CA HIS A 586 -61.00 -17.21 -28.19
C HIS A 586 -60.01 -16.61 -27.19
N THR A 587 -58.72 -16.78 -27.44
CA THR A 587 -57.67 -16.00 -26.78
C THR A 587 -57.38 -14.74 -27.59
N GLY A 588 -56.99 -13.65 -26.92
CA GLY A 588 -56.37 -12.52 -27.62
C GLY A 588 -55.06 -12.94 -28.27
N ALA A 589 -54.53 -12.14 -29.21
CA ALA A 589 -53.22 -12.40 -29.78
C ALA A 589 -52.14 -12.31 -28.69
N LEU A 590 -51.73 -13.46 -28.17
CA LEU A 590 -50.62 -13.55 -27.22
C LEU A 590 -49.29 -13.44 -28.01
N PRO A 591 -48.27 -12.77 -27.44
CA PRO A 591 -46.94 -12.78 -28.04
C PRO A 591 -46.43 -14.22 -28.14
N ALA A 592 -45.77 -14.55 -29.26
CA ALA A 592 -45.21 -15.88 -29.51
C ALA A 592 -44.04 -16.15 -28.56
N ASN A 593 -44.36 -16.61 -27.34
CA ASN A 593 -43.40 -16.85 -26.27
C ASN A 593 -42.25 -17.76 -26.72
N ASP A 594 -42.56 -18.82 -27.48
CA ASP A 594 -41.54 -19.73 -28.01
C ASP A 594 -40.50 -19.02 -28.87
N GLY A 595 -40.91 -18.04 -29.68
CA GLY A 595 -40.01 -17.25 -30.51
C GLY A 595 -39.12 -16.32 -29.68
N ILE A 596 -39.68 -15.68 -28.66
CA ILE A 596 -38.95 -14.80 -27.74
C ILE A 596 -37.92 -15.61 -26.95
N VAL A 597 -38.33 -16.73 -26.36
CA VAL A 597 -37.46 -17.62 -25.60
C VAL A 597 -36.34 -18.19 -26.48
N ALA A 598 -36.67 -18.64 -27.70
CA ALA A 598 -35.67 -19.18 -28.62
C ALA A 598 -34.59 -18.14 -28.95
N GLU A 599 -34.99 -16.89 -29.20
CA GLU A 599 -34.06 -15.80 -29.48
C GLU A 599 -33.21 -15.44 -28.24
N LEU A 600 -33.81 -15.37 -27.04
CA LEU A 600 -33.08 -15.12 -25.80
C LEU A 600 -32.05 -16.24 -25.50
N LYS A 601 -32.42 -17.50 -25.69
CA LYS A 601 -31.50 -18.64 -25.52
C LYS A 601 -30.38 -18.63 -26.56
N LYS A 602 -30.68 -18.25 -27.81
CA LYS A 602 -29.68 -18.09 -28.87
C LYS A 602 -28.65 -17.01 -28.50
N GLN A 603 -29.10 -15.81 -28.13
CA GLN A 603 -28.21 -14.72 -27.71
C GLN A 603 -27.35 -15.10 -26.49
N THR A 604 -27.95 -15.79 -25.52
CA THR A 604 -27.25 -16.26 -24.32
C THR A 604 -26.17 -17.29 -24.70
N SER A 605 -26.47 -18.20 -25.62
CA SER A 605 -25.51 -19.19 -26.14
C SER A 605 -24.36 -18.52 -26.92
N GLU A 606 -24.65 -17.52 -27.74
CA GLU A 606 -23.63 -16.74 -28.46
C GLU A 606 -22.68 -16.02 -27.50
N LYS A 607 -23.23 -15.37 -26.45
CA LYS A 607 -22.42 -14.74 -25.39
C LYS A 607 -21.55 -15.76 -24.64
N LYS A 608 -22.12 -16.90 -24.26
CA LYS A 608 -21.40 -18.01 -23.62
C LYS A 608 -20.22 -18.49 -24.47
N ASN A 609 -20.45 -18.67 -25.78
CA ASN A 609 -19.41 -19.07 -26.72
C ASN A 609 -18.33 -18.00 -26.87
N PHE A 610 -18.70 -16.73 -26.94
CA PHE A 610 -17.73 -15.62 -26.97
C PHE A 610 -16.81 -15.62 -25.74
N ILE A 611 -17.38 -15.78 -24.54
CA ILE A 611 -16.60 -15.83 -23.29
C ILE A 611 -15.68 -17.07 -23.27
N LYS A 612 -16.16 -18.24 -23.68
CA LYS A 612 -15.33 -19.45 -23.81
C LYS A 612 -14.18 -19.27 -24.80
N ASN A 613 -14.41 -18.58 -25.90
CA ASN A 613 -13.36 -18.30 -26.89
C ASN A 613 -12.23 -17.44 -26.33
N ILE A 614 -12.49 -16.55 -25.36
CA ILE A 614 -11.44 -15.76 -24.69
C ILE A 614 -10.48 -16.69 -23.96
N ARG A 615 -11.01 -17.60 -23.13
CA ARG A 615 -10.23 -18.63 -22.43
C ARG A 615 -9.43 -19.47 -23.43
N GLU A 616 -10.09 -20.03 -24.44
CA GLU A 616 -9.42 -20.88 -25.42
C GLU A 616 -8.30 -20.15 -26.17
N SER A 617 -8.49 -18.86 -26.47
CA SER A 617 -7.46 -18.07 -27.16
C SER A 617 -6.22 -17.89 -26.30
N ILE A 618 -6.41 -17.66 -25.00
CA ILE A 618 -5.32 -17.51 -24.04
C ILE A 618 -4.61 -18.86 -23.82
N GLU A 619 -5.36 -19.94 -23.64
CA GLU A 619 -4.77 -21.28 -23.52
C GLU A 619 -3.99 -21.69 -24.78
N LYS A 620 -4.49 -21.34 -25.98
CA LYS A 620 -3.79 -21.59 -27.25
C LYS A 620 -2.51 -20.76 -27.38
N LEU A 621 -2.49 -19.52 -26.87
CA LEU A 621 -1.29 -18.68 -26.88
C LEU A 621 -0.14 -19.25 -26.05
N PHE A 622 -0.45 -20.09 -25.06
CA PHE A 622 0.51 -20.62 -24.10
C PHE A 622 0.54 -22.16 -24.06
N GLU A 623 0.30 -22.82 -25.20
CA GLU A 623 0.39 -24.29 -25.37
C GLU A 623 -0.38 -25.12 -24.30
N LYS A 624 -1.55 -24.65 -23.87
CA LYS A 624 -2.33 -25.26 -22.77
C LYS A 624 -1.46 -25.58 -21.56
N GLU A 625 -0.74 -24.59 -21.05
CA GLU A 625 -0.18 -24.70 -19.72
C GLU A 625 -1.29 -25.02 -18.71
N GLU A 626 -1.18 -26.18 -18.07
CA GLU A 626 -2.13 -26.68 -17.06
C GLU A 626 -2.38 -25.63 -15.96
N MET A 627 -1.33 -24.89 -15.62
CA MET A 627 -1.36 -23.78 -14.68
C MET A 627 -2.30 -22.64 -15.10
N ILE A 628 -2.32 -22.27 -16.38
CA ILE A 628 -3.18 -21.20 -16.89
C ILE A 628 -4.63 -21.68 -16.95
N SER A 629 -4.84 -22.92 -17.38
CA SER A 629 -6.19 -23.50 -17.50
C SER A 629 -6.91 -23.57 -16.15
N GLN A 630 -6.20 -23.99 -15.08
CA GLN A 630 -6.73 -24.06 -13.72
C GLN A 630 -7.25 -22.72 -13.18
N LEU A 631 -6.69 -21.58 -13.63
CA LEU A 631 -7.16 -20.26 -13.19
C LEU A 631 -8.55 -19.91 -13.76
N PHE A 632 -8.88 -20.42 -14.96
CA PHE A 632 -10.15 -20.18 -15.64
C PHE A 632 -11.27 -21.12 -15.21
N ASP A 633 -10.98 -22.36 -14.82
CA ASP A 633 -11.98 -23.40 -14.48
C ASP A 633 -12.82 -23.14 -13.22
N PHE A 634 -12.65 -21.99 -12.62
CA PHE A 634 -13.30 -21.64 -11.37
C PHE A 634 -14.64 -20.93 -11.58
N GLN A 635 -15.64 -21.34 -10.81
CA GLN A 635 -16.88 -20.60 -10.57
C GLN A 635 -16.85 -20.00 -9.14
N PRO A 636 -17.23 -18.73 -8.97
CA PRO A 636 -17.30 -18.06 -7.66
C PRO A 636 -18.41 -18.58 -6.75
#